data_AF-A0ABC9YKD1-F1
#
_entry.id   AF-A0ABC9YKD1-F1
#
_cell.length_a   1.000
_cell.length_b   1.000
_cell.length_c   1.000
_cell.angle_alpha   90.00
_cell.angle_beta   90.00
_cell.angle_gamma   90.00
#
_symmetry.space_group_name_H-M   'P 1'
#
loop_
_entity.id
_entity.type
_entity.pdbx_description
1 polymer ?
#
loop_
_entity_poly.entity_id
_entity_poly.type
_entity_poly.pdbx_seq_one_letter_code
_entity_poly.pdbx_strand_id
1 'polypeptide(L)'
;PLTTGVDNDLLKLRINEGKISEEIANQVYPGVWATDVPGKAKNATPVEVKLKEGRQPVRIKQYPLRKEDREGIRPVIEKFLQLGLLRECESDFNTPILPVRKPDGSYRVVQDLRAINKITEDLYPVVANPYTLLTVLTPELTWFTVLDLKDAFFCLPLHKSSQKIFAFEWENPKRGRKTQLTWTVLPQGFKNSPTIFGNQLAKDLESWEAPPEEGKLLQYVDDILIATKTEDACMTWTVSLLNFLGLQGYRVSKKKAQVMQHKVIYLGYEISAGQRTLGQTRKETICQTPRPQTVKELRTFLGMTGWCRLWIYNYGLLVKPLYALTTTEQKHLKWNKETIQAFKLLKKALMSAPALGLPDVSKPFFLFSHEKQGIALGILAQDLGPYRRAVAYFSKQLDATAKGWPGCLRAVAAVVLNIQEARKFTLGQKMTVLVSHTVSVVLEAKGGHWLSPQRFLKYQAIMVEQDDVEIIVTNIVNPASFLSGNTGEPVHHDCLETIETTYSSRSDLRDSPMENTENWFTDGSSYVLSSKRHAGYAITTSQEIIE
;
A
#
# COMPACT_ATOMS: atom_id res chain seq x y z
N PRO A 1 -28.25 -48.79 6.90
CA PRO A 1 -27.59 -49.99 6.35
C PRO A 1 -26.42 -49.60 5.43
N LEU A 2 -25.20 -49.72 5.97
CA LEU A 2 -23.91 -50.05 5.33
C LEU A 2 -23.40 -49.09 4.23
N THR A 3 -22.54 -48.11 4.54
CA THR A 3 -21.04 -48.18 4.61
C THR A 3 -20.35 -48.65 3.32
N THR A 4 -19.62 -47.73 2.68
CA THR A 4 -18.19 -47.81 2.25
C THR A 4 -17.88 -46.49 1.54
N GLY A 5 -16.93 -45.67 2.03
CA GLY A 5 -15.51 -45.86 1.74
C GLY A 5 -15.15 -45.19 0.41
N VAL A 6 -15.13 -43.85 0.35
CA VAL A 6 -14.50 -43.11 -0.75
C VAL A 6 -13.41 -42.25 -0.14
N ASP A 7 -12.18 -42.58 -0.56
CA ASP A 7 -10.91 -42.04 -0.08
C ASP A 7 -10.90 -40.53 0.11
N ASN A 8 -10.51 -40.15 1.32
CA ASN A 8 -10.31 -38.78 1.78
C ASN A 8 -8.94 -38.20 1.33
N ASP A 9 -8.38 -38.69 0.22
CA ASP A 9 -6.99 -38.44 -0.19
C ASP A 9 -6.82 -37.55 -1.44
N LEU A 10 -7.88 -36.91 -1.95
CA LEU A 10 -7.80 -36.05 -3.15
C LEU A 10 -8.03 -34.53 -2.94
N LEU A 11 -7.94 -34.03 -1.70
CA LEU A 11 -8.09 -32.59 -1.39
C LEU A 11 -6.88 -31.95 -0.69
N LYS A 12 -5.68 -32.46 -0.97
CA LYS A 12 -4.41 -31.76 -0.68
C LYS A 12 -3.75 -31.35 -2.00
N LEU A 13 -4.19 -30.24 -2.58
CA LEU A 13 -3.32 -29.44 -3.45
C LEU A 13 -2.21 -28.84 -2.56
N ARG A 14 -1.22 -29.69 -2.24
CA ARG A 14 0.06 -29.25 -1.73
C ARG A 14 0.67 -28.36 -2.80
N ILE A 15 0.72 -27.06 -2.56
CA ILE A 15 1.93 -26.32 -2.92
C ILE A 15 3.03 -27.18 -2.30
N ASN A 16 3.86 -27.81 -3.12
CA ASN A 16 5.00 -28.58 -2.62
C ASN A 16 5.72 -27.64 -1.65
N GLU A 17 5.67 -27.95 -0.34
CA GLU A 17 6.62 -27.43 0.61
C GLU A 17 7.96 -27.85 0.02
N GLY A 18 8.63 -26.91 -0.66
CA GLY A 18 9.88 -27.17 -1.35
C GLY A 18 10.88 -27.55 -0.29
N LYS A 19 10.95 -28.84 0.04
CA LYS A 19 12.04 -29.38 0.82
C LYS A 19 13.27 -29.02 0.02
N ILE A 20 14.10 -28.17 0.60
CA ILE A 20 15.42 -27.85 0.06
C ILE A 20 16.07 -29.17 -0.30
N SER A 21 16.39 -29.35 -1.59
CA SER A 21 16.95 -30.60 -2.08
C SER A 21 18.22 -30.92 -1.30
N GLU A 22 18.52 -32.21 -1.12
CA GLU A 22 19.77 -32.64 -0.49
C GLU A 22 20.98 -32.07 -1.23
N GLU A 23 20.85 -31.90 -2.54
CA GLU A 23 21.84 -31.25 -3.39
C GLU A 23 22.16 -29.82 -2.94
N ILE A 24 21.16 -28.95 -2.71
CA ILE A 24 21.40 -27.60 -2.17
C ILE A 24 21.98 -27.70 -0.77
N ALA A 25 21.39 -28.55 0.08
CA ALA A 25 21.80 -28.67 1.47
C ALA A 25 23.28 -29.05 1.63
N ASN A 26 23.82 -29.84 0.70
CA ASN A 26 25.21 -30.29 0.70
C ASN A 26 26.19 -29.24 0.14
N GLN A 27 25.70 -28.27 -0.64
CA GLN A 27 26.54 -27.23 -1.29
C GLN A 27 26.56 -25.89 -0.54
N VAL A 28 25.72 -25.74 0.50
CA VAL A 28 25.60 -24.49 1.25
C VAL A 28 26.21 -24.61 2.64
N TYR A 29 26.77 -23.49 3.11
CA TYR A 29 27.28 -23.34 4.46
C TYR A 29 26.20 -23.75 5.48
N PRO A 30 26.40 -24.82 6.30
CA PRO A 30 25.36 -25.35 7.16
C PRO A 30 24.78 -24.32 8.14
N GLY A 31 25.60 -23.33 8.53
CA GLY A 31 25.19 -22.24 9.41
C GLY A 31 24.26 -21.21 8.77
N VAL A 32 23.95 -21.27 7.47
CA VAL A 32 22.96 -20.37 6.85
C VAL A 32 21.54 -20.63 7.38
N TRP A 33 21.23 -21.87 7.74
CA TRP A 33 19.89 -22.23 8.17
C TRP A 33 19.60 -21.75 9.58
N ALA A 34 18.43 -21.17 9.75
CA ALA A 34 18.04 -20.61 11.03
C ALA A 34 17.82 -21.69 12.09
N THR A 35 18.51 -21.56 13.22
CA THR A 35 18.36 -22.41 14.39
C THR A 35 17.58 -21.66 15.47
N ASP A 36 17.78 -22.06 16.73
CA ASP A 36 17.27 -21.35 17.90
C ASP A 36 18.06 -20.10 18.26
N VAL A 37 19.26 -19.92 17.67
CA VAL A 37 20.12 -18.76 17.87
C VAL A 37 19.96 -17.82 16.67
N PRO A 38 19.63 -16.54 16.87
CA PRO A 38 19.58 -15.57 15.78
C PRO A 38 20.93 -15.40 15.09
N GLY A 39 20.89 -14.92 13.84
CA GLY A 39 22.10 -14.51 13.14
C GLY A 39 22.80 -13.33 13.81
N LYS A 40 24.01 -13.04 13.37
CA LYS A 40 24.76 -11.84 13.76
C LYS A 40 25.50 -11.34 12.52
N ALA A 41 25.05 -10.21 11.98
CA ALA A 41 25.65 -9.63 10.79
C ALA A 41 27.10 -9.21 11.09
N LYS A 42 28.07 -9.74 10.33
CA LYS A 42 29.50 -9.57 10.62
C LYS A 42 29.96 -8.12 10.49
N ASN A 43 29.48 -7.41 9.48
CA ASN A 43 29.93 -6.05 9.15
C ASN A 43 29.03 -4.97 9.77
N ALA A 44 27.99 -5.37 10.51
CA ALA A 44 27.06 -4.42 11.10
C ALA A 44 27.68 -3.68 12.28
N THR A 45 27.80 -2.36 12.15
CA THR A 45 28.14 -1.49 13.27
C THR A 45 26.97 -1.39 14.24
N PRO A 46 27.20 -1.30 15.56
CA PRO A 46 26.13 -1.12 16.53
C PRO A 46 25.27 0.10 16.20
N VAL A 47 23.96 -0.12 16.12
CA VAL A 47 22.99 0.91 15.72
C VAL A 47 22.83 1.93 16.83
N GLU A 48 23.02 3.20 16.49
CA GLU A 48 22.68 4.33 17.37
C GLU A 48 21.30 4.89 17.03
N VAL A 49 20.48 5.07 18.05
CA VAL A 49 19.12 5.63 17.95
C VAL A 49 19.13 7.03 18.53
N LYS A 50 18.77 8.00 17.69
CA LYS A 50 18.62 9.41 18.07
C LYS A 50 17.18 9.75 18.44
N LEU A 51 17.05 10.57 19.48
CA LEU A 51 15.78 11.12 19.93
C LEU A 51 15.63 12.54 19.40
N LYS A 52 14.40 12.96 19.12
CA LYS A 52 14.08 14.34 18.75
C LYS A 52 14.48 15.27 19.90
N GLU A 53 14.95 16.46 19.56
CA GLU A 53 15.42 17.45 20.52
C GLU A 53 14.35 17.81 21.57
N GLY A 54 14.77 18.01 22.82
CA GLY A 54 13.89 18.40 23.93
C GLY A 54 12.94 17.31 24.44
N ARG A 55 13.06 16.05 24.00
CA ARG A 55 12.18 14.96 24.44
C ARG A 55 12.64 14.30 25.74
N GLN A 56 11.69 14.12 26.65
CA GLN A 56 11.88 13.44 27.94
C GLN A 56 11.78 11.91 27.81
N PRO A 57 12.37 11.14 28.74
CA PRO A 57 12.23 9.68 28.80
C PRO A 57 10.77 9.22 28.93
N VAL A 58 10.42 8.16 28.20
CA VAL A 58 9.08 7.55 28.24
C VAL A 58 8.98 6.59 29.42
N ARG A 59 8.05 6.82 30.35
CA ARG A 59 7.86 6.00 31.56
C ARG A 59 6.46 5.37 31.63
N ILE A 60 6.21 4.37 30.80
CA ILE A 60 4.92 3.66 30.77
C ILE A 60 5.02 2.39 31.61
N LYS A 61 4.13 2.23 32.60
CA LYS A 61 4.08 1.04 33.46
C LYS A 61 3.70 -0.21 32.66
N GLN A 62 4.21 -1.37 33.10
CA GLN A 62 3.82 -2.65 32.55
C GLN A 62 2.32 -2.90 32.77
N TYR A 63 1.62 -3.33 31.71
CA TYR A 63 0.22 -3.74 31.83
C TYR A 63 0.10 -5.02 32.67
N PRO A 64 -0.98 -5.18 33.46
CA PRO A 64 -1.26 -6.43 34.13
C PRO A 64 -1.35 -7.59 33.13
N LEU A 65 -0.46 -8.56 33.25
CA LEU A 65 -0.46 -9.78 32.45
C LEU A 65 -1.12 -10.92 33.22
N ARG A 66 -1.96 -11.71 32.55
CA ARG A 66 -2.54 -12.93 33.12
C ARG A 66 -1.44 -13.93 33.48
N LYS A 67 -1.68 -14.76 34.50
CA LYS A 67 -0.70 -15.75 34.97
C LYS A 67 -0.26 -16.71 33.86
N GLU A 68 -1.21 -17.22 33.08
CA GLU A 68 -0.94 -18.09 31.93
C GLU A 68 -0.05 -17.40 30.89
N ASP A 69 -0.37 -16.15 30.54
CA ASP A 69 0.39 -15.39 29.56
C ASP A 69 1.84 -15.14 30.04
N ARG A 70 2.04 -14.84 31.33
CA ARG A 70 3.36 -14.68 31.94
C ARG A 70 4.17 -15.97 31.89
N GLU A 71 3.57 -17.10 32.25
CA GLU A 71 4.23 -18.41 32.15
C GLU A 71 4.54 -18.79 30.71
N GLY A 72 3.66 -18.42 29.76
CA GLY A 72 3.84 -18.65 28.34
C GLY A 72 5.03 -17.92 27.73
N ILE A 73 5.24 -16.65 28.10
CA ILE A 73 6.38 -15.86 27.59
C ILE A 73 7.69 -16.05 28.37
N ARG A 74 7.65 -16.62 29.58
CA ARG A 74 8.84 -16.84 30.42
C ARG A 74 9.96 -17.59 29.67
N PRO A 75 9.72 -18.74 29.00
CA PRO A 75 10.78 -19.44 28.26
C PRO A 75 11.42 -18.59 27.15
N VAL A 76 10.64 -17.69 26.53
CA VAL A 76 11.13 -16.79 25.47
C VAL A 76 12.10 -15.75 26.06
N ILE A 77 11.72 -15.13 27.18
CA ILE A 77 12.58 -14.13 27.85
C ILE A 77 13.84 -14.78 28.42
N GLU A 78 13.71 -15.95 29.07
CA GLU A 78 14.87 -16.70 29.58
C GLU A 78 15.84 -17.07 28.46
N LYS A 79 15.33 -17.53 27.30
CA LYS A 79 16.14 -17.80 26.12
C LYS A 79 16.84 -16.54 25.61
N PHE A 80 16.14 -15.41 25.52
CA PHE A 80 16.74 -14.15 25.06
C PHE A 80 17.83 -13.63 26.00
N LEU A 81 17.69 -13.83 27.32
CA LEU A 81 18.73 -13.53 28.30
C LEU A 81 19.94 -14.46 28.14
N GLN A 82 19.71 -15.77 27.98
CA GLN A 82 20.78 -16.75 27.76
C GLN A 82 21.60 -16.46 26.49
N LEU A 83 20.91 -16.03 25.42
CA LEU A 83 21.55 -15.65 24.15
C LEU A 83 22.14 -14.23 24.18
N GLY A 84 21.99 -13.49 25.28
CA GLY A 84 22.48 -12.12 25.41
C GLY A 84 21.77 -11.09 24.54
N LEU A 85 20.59 -11.41 23.98
CA LEU A 85 19.74 -10.50 23.21
C LEU A 85 19.02 -9.50 24.12
N LEU A 86 18.74 -9.95 25.35
CA LEU A 86 18.27 -9.12 26.46
C LEU A 86 19.33 -9.08 27.55
N ARG A 87 19.33 -8.01 28.33
CA ARG A 87 20.09 -7.90 29.57
C ARG A 87 19.34 -7.10 30.63
N GLU A 88 19.67 -7.33 31.90
CA GLU A 88 19.22 -6.46 32.99
C GLU A 88 19.81 -5.05 32.80
N CYS A 89 19.01 -4.03 33.13
CA CYS A 89 19.42 -2.64 33.07
C CYS A 89 18.68 -1.78 34.09
N GLU A 90 19.21 -0.59 34.34
CA GLU A 90 18.52 0.50 35.05
C GLU A 90 18.35 1.66 34.07
N SER A 91 17.10 1.93 33.68
CA SER A 91 16.75 2.90 32.66
C SER A 91 15.67 3.86 33.13
N ASP A 92 15.82 5.13 32.76
CA ASP A 92 14.77 6.14 32.88
C ASP A 92 13.60 5.92 31.92
N PHE A 93 13.76 5.01 30.95
CA PHE A 93 12.71 4.60 30.03
C PHE A 93 12.05 3.31 30.52
N ASN A 94 10.76 3.17 30.25
CA ASN A 94 10.03 1.93 30.39
C ASN A 94 8.87 1.89 29.40
N THR A 95 8.70 0.76 28.72
CA THR A 95 7.53 0.48 27.88
C THR A 95 7.00 -0.92 28.16
N PRO A 96 5.68 -1.15 28.01
CA PRO A 96 5.10 -2.43 28.36
C PRO A 96 5.34 -3.49 27.27
N ILE A 97 5.42 -4.75 27.70
CA ILE A 97 5.37 -5.92 26.82
C ILE A 97 3.97 -6.54 26.79
N LEU A 98 3.66 -7.16 25.67
CA LEU A 98 2.42 -7.83 25.35
C LEU A 98 2.71 -9.28 24.90
N PRO A 99 2.08 -10.27 25.53
CA PRO A 99 2.12 -11.67 25.10
C PRO A 99 1.20 -11.86 23.89
N VAL A 100 1.73 -12.44 22.83
CA VAL A 100 0.95 -12.80 21.63
C VAL A 100 1.06 -14.30 21.40
N ARG A 101 -0.08 -14.99 21.42
CA ARG A 101 -0.15 -16.42 21.11
C ARG A 101 -0.17 -16.61 19.59
N LYS A 102 0.75 -17.42 19.08
CA LYS A 102 0.81 -17.82 17.67
C LYS A 102 -0.23 -18.92 17.37
N PRO A 103 -0.60 -19.13 16.10
CA PRO A 103 -1.51 -20.21 15.71
C PRO A 103 -1.03 -21.61 16.11
N ASP A 104 0.29 -21.82 16.20
CA ASP A 104 0.92 -23.08 16.65
C ASP A 104 0.88 -23.26 18.18
N GLY A 105 0.25 -22.33 18.91
CA GLY A 105 0.14 -22.35 20.36
C GLY A 105 1.34 -21.76 21.11
N SER A 106 2.46 -21.49 20.43
CA SER A 106 3.65 -20.87 21.04
C SER A 106 3.43 -19.38 21.32
N TYR A 107 4.22 -18.82 22.25
CA TYR A 107 4.13 -17.40 22.62
C TYR A 107 5.21 -16.55 21.93
N ARG A 108 4.88 -15.30 21.66
CA ARG A 108 5.79 -14.24 21.21
C ARG A 108 5.69 -13.05 22.18
N VAL A 109 6.84 -12.47 22.51
CA VAL A 109 6.90 -11.20 23.24
C VAL A 109 6.86 -10.05 22.23
N VAL A 110 5.94 -9.11 22.42
CA VAL A 110 5.84 -7.88 21.63
C VAL A 110 5.96 -6.70 22.57
N GLN A 111 6.94 -5.82 22.36
CA GLN A 111 7.07 -4.59 23.13
C GLN A 111 6.26 -3.47 22.45
N ASP A 112 5.46 -2.74 23.24
CA ASP A 112 4.71 -1.61 22.72
C ASP A 112 5.59 -0.36 22.63
N LEU A 113 6.27 -0.24 21.50
CA LEU A 113 7.19 0.85 21.20
C LEU A 113 6.50 2.08 20.59
N ARG A 114 5.16 2.17 20.59
CA ARG A 114 4.44 3.32 19.98
C ARG A 114 4.87 4.66 20.57
N ALA A 115 5.11 4.73 21.88
CA ALA A 115 5.56 5.95 22.53
C ALA A 115 7.00 6.31 22.17
N ILE A 116 7.90 5.31 22.10
CA ILE A 116 9.28 5.47 21.65
C ILE A 116 9.33 5.93 20.18
N ASN A 117 8.50 5.33 19.32
CA ASN A 117 8.39 5.67 17.91
C ASN A 117 7.98 7.14 17.68
N LYS A 118 7.23 7.76 18.60
CA LYS A 118 6.85 9.18 18.49
C LYS A 118 8.00 10.15 18.78
N ILE A 119 8.87 9.79 19.72
CA ILE A 119 9.96 10.67 20.20
C ILE A 119 11.29 10.43 19.50
N THR A 120 11.44 9.32 18.79
CA THR A 120 12.63 8.99 17.99
C THR A 120 12.63 9.77 16.68
N GLU A 121 13.81 10.14 16.19
CA GLU A 121 13.96 10.79 14.88
C GLU A 121 13.44 9.88 13.75
N ASP A 122 12.88 10.50 12.73
CA ASP A 122 12.40 9.80 11.54
C ASP A 122 13.59 9.62 10.58
N LEU A 123 13.82 8.38 10.14
CA LEU A 123 14.75 8.13 9.05
C LEU A 123 13.98 8.22 7.73
N TYR A 124 14.60 8.82 6.71
CA TYR A 124 14.07 8.71 5.37
C TYR A 124 14.10 7.24 4.94
N PRO A 125 12.95 6.64 4.56
CA PRO A 125 12.91 5.24 4.19
C PRO A 125 13.60 5.06 2.83
N VAL A 126 14.76 4.41 2.83
CA VAL A 126 15.45 3.98 1.60
C VAL A 126 14.95 2.59 1.16
N VAL A 127 13.75 2.20 1.59
CA VAL A 127 13.15 0.93 1.20
C VAL A 127 12.52 1.09 -0.17
N ALA A 128 12.88 0.23 -1.11
CA ALA A 128 12.30 0.20 -2.45
C ALA A 128 10.78 0.10 -2.37
N ASN A 129 10.07 0.88 -3.20
CA ASN A 129 8.63 0.75 -3.31
C ASN A 129 8.32 -0.66 -3.86
N PRO A 130 7.47 -1.49 -3.20
CA PRO A 130 7.14 -2.83 -3.68
C PRO A 130 6.66 -2.86 -5.14
N TYR A 131 6.02 -1.79 -5.61
CA TYR A 131 5.55 -1.68 -6.98
C TYR A 131 6.67 -1.49 -7.99
N THR A 132 7.70 -0.70 -7.65
CA THR A 132 8.87 -0.45 -8.51
C THR A 132 9.88 -1.59 -8.39
N LEU A 133 9.97 -2.24 -7.23
CA LEU A 133 10.89 -3.37 -7.04
C LEU A 133 10.60 -4.49 -8.05
N LEU A 134 9.31 -4.74 -8.31
CA LEU A 134 8.88 -5.77 -9.26
C LEU A 134 9.09 -5.40 -10.73
N THR A 135 9.43 -4.15 -11.08
CA THR A 135 9.67 -3.75 -12.49
C THR A 135 10.96 -4.34 -13.05
N VAL A 136 11.82 -4.86 -12.17
CA VAL A 136 13.08 -5.52 -12.54
C VAL A 136 12.85 -6.94 -13.07
N LEU A 137 11.68 -7.52 -12.76
CA LEU A 137 11.32 -8.86 -13.20
C LEU A 137 10.75 -8.84 -14.62
N THR A 138 11.48 -9.41 -15.57
CA THR A 138 11.02 -9.54 -16.95
C THR A 138 10.26 -10.87 -17.16
N PRO A 139 9.41 -10.99 -18.18
CA PRO A 139 8.65 -12.21 -18.44
C PRO A 139 9.51 -13.46 -18.71
N GLU A 140 10.75 -13.29 -19.17
CA GLU A 140 11.69 -14.37 -19.46
C GLU A 140 12.27 -15.00 -18.18
N LEU A 141 12.22 -14.28 -17.04
CA LEU A 141 12.61 -14.80 -15.73
C LEU A 141 11.46 -15.64 -15.18
N THR A 142 11.59 -16.96 -15.29
CA THR A 142 10.52 -17.90 -15.00
C THR A 142 10.84 -18.83 -13.84
N TRP A 143 12.08 -18.83 -13.35
CA TRP A 143 12.51 -19.62 -12.20
C TRP A 143 12.80 -18.70 -11.03
N PHE A 144 12.23 -19.02 -9.86
CA PHE A 144 12.30 -18.17 -8.69
C PHE A 144 12.75 -18.91 -7.45
N THR A 145 13.52 -18.22 -6.61
CA THR A 145 13.80 -18.62 -5.23
C THR A 145 13.47 -17.46 -4.29
N VAL A 146 12.60 -17.67 -3.31
CA VAL A 146 12.29 -16.71 -2.24
C VAL A 146 12.88 -17.18 -0.93
N LEU A 147 13.63 -16.30 -0.27
CA LEU A 147 14.26 -16.52 1.02
C LEU A 147 13.72 -15.50 2.04
N ASP A 148 13.37 -15.99 3.23
CA ASP A 148 12.93 -15.20 4.40
C ASP A 148 14.02 -15.28 5.47
N LEU A 149 14.56 -14.13 5.88
CA LEU A 149 15.55 -14.07 6.96
C LEU A 149 14.85 -14.15 8.32
N LYS A 150 15.17 -15.19 9.10
CA LYS A 150 14.53 -15.42 10.39
C LYS A 150 15.09 -14.47 11.45
N ASP A 151 14.19 -13.80 12.19
CA ASP A 151 14.55 -12.89 13.28
C ASP A 151 15.57 -11.82 12.84
N ALA A 152 15.45 -11.37 11.59
CA ALA A 152 16.42 -10.56 10.86
C ALA A 152 16.95 -9.36 11.66
N PHE A 153 16.08 -8.60 12.32
CA PHE A 153 16.50 -7.42 13.10
C PHE A 153 17.46 -7.75 14.24
N PHE A 154 17.34 -8.93 14.87
CA PHE A 154 18.25 -9.33 15.94
C PHE A 154 19.68 -9.58 15.46
N CYS A 155 19.92 -9.65 14.15
CA CYS A 155 21.25 -9.73 13.57
C CYS A 155 22.06 -8.44 13.76
N LEU A 156 21.39 -7.31 14.04
CA LEU A 156 22.05 -6.01 14.18
C LEU A 156 22.26 -5.68 15.66
N PRO A 157 23.51 -5.46 16.10
CA PRO A 157 23.77 -5.02 17.46
C PRO A 157 23.24 -3.60 17.68
N LEU A 158 22.80 -3.31 18.90
CA LEU A 158 22.38 -1.98 19.32
C LEU A 158 23.49 -1.33 20.14
N HIS A 159 23.85 -0.10 19.82
CA HIS A 159 24.91 0.63 20.53
C HIS A 159 24.54 0.84 22.01
N LYS A 160 25.52 0.73 22.91
CA LYS A 160 25.31 0.74 24.37
C LYS A 160 24.51 1.96 24.86
N SER A 161 24.72 3.14 24.24
CA SER A 161 24.00 4.38 24.59
C SER A 161 22.50 4.31 24.28
N SER A 162 22.11 3.57 23.24
CA SER A 162 20.73 3.48 22.77
C SER A 162 19.94 2.33 23.42
N GLN A 163 20.63 1.36 24.03
CA GLN A 163 19.97 0.21 24.64
C GLN A 163 18.95 0.62 25.71
N LYS A 164 19.26 1.61 26.56
CA LYS A 164 18.34 2.03 27.63
C LYS A 164 16.99 2.54 27.10
N ILE A 165 16.91 3.04 25.87
CA ILE A 165 15.68 3.57 25.26
C ILE A 165 14.58 2.50 25.18
N PHE A 166 14.97 1.24 24.99
CA PHE A 166 14.04 0.12 24.77
C PHE A 166 13.80 -0.72 26.02
N ALA A 167 14.00 -0.15 27.21
CA ALA A 167 13.78 -0.87 28.46
C ALA A 167 12.30 -1.21 28.70
N PHE A 168 12.06 -2.34 29.35
CA PHE A 168 10.75 -2.80 29.81
C PHE A 168 10.87 -3.54 31.14
N GLU A 169 9.78 -3.57 31.89
CA GLU A 169 9.69 -4.28 33.17
C GLU A 169 9.30 -5.74 32.94
N TRP A 170 9.99 -6.65 33.63
CA TRP A 170 9.68 -8.08 33.65
C TRP A 170 9.62 -8.59 35.08
N GLU A 171 8.56 -9.32 35.41
CA GLU A 171 8.40 -10.03 36.67
C GLU A 171 8.48 -11.53 36.39
N ASN A 172 9.58 -12.18 36.80
CA ASN A 172 9.73 -13.60 36.57
C ASN A 172 8.74 -14.39 37.45
N PRO A 173 7.79 -15.15 36.88
CA PRO A 173 6.73 -15.77 37.67
C PRO A 173 7.23 -16.94 38.54
N LYS A 174 8.40 -17.51 38.25
CA LYS A 174 9.04 -18.55 39.08
C LYS A 174 9.77 -17.97 40.30
N ARG A 175 10.42 -16.81 40.13
CA ARG A 175 11.27 -16.20 41.17
C ARG A 175 10.59 -15.07 41.94
N GLY A 176 9.52 -14.50 41.39
CA GLY A 176 8.85 -13.30 41.93
C GLY A 176 9.65 -12.00 41.82
N ARG A 177 10.89 -12.04 41.32
CA ARG A 177 11.73 -10.85 41.17
C ARG A 177 11.27 -10.01 39.99
N LYS A 178 11.03 -8.72 40.25
CA LYS A 178 10.83 -7.68 39.25
C LYS A 178 12.18 -7.08 38.85
N THR A 179 12.44 -6.99 37.56
CA THR A 179 13.63 -6.37 36.99
C THR A 179 13.27 -5.55 35.75
N GLN A 180 14.11 -4.57 35.42
CA GLN A 180 14.09 -3.97 34.09
C GLN A 180 15.05 -4.72 33.18
N LEU A 181 14.56 -5.05 31.99
CA LEU A 181 15.33 -5.64 30.91
C LEU A 181 15.39 -4.67 29.74
N THR A 182 16.45 -4.77 28.93
CA THR A 182 16.52 -4.09 27.65
C THR A 182 17.22 -4.93 26.59
N TRP A 183 17.02 -4.55 25.33
CA TRP A 183 17.61 -5.18 24.16
C TRP A 183 19.07 -4.76 23.95
N THR A 184 19.90 -5.71 23.56
CA THR A 184 21.29 -5.50 23.10
C THR A 184 21.41 -5.49 21.58
N VAL A 185 20.32 -5.85 20.91
CA VAL A 185 20.15 -5.93 19.45
C VAL A 185 18.98 -5.06 19.02
N LEU A 186 18.86 -4.77 17.72
CA LEU A 186 17.79 -3.95 17.18
C LEU A 186 16.42 -4.63 17.42
N PRO A 187 15.50 -4.00 18.18
CA PRO A 187 14.26 -4.67 18.59
C PRO A 187 13.21 -4.70 17.47
N GLN A 188 12.32 -5.68 17.56
CA GLN A 188 11.11 -5.75 16.76
C GLN A 188 10.07 -4.72 17.27
N GLY A 189 9.37 -4.05 16.35
CA GLY A 189 8.34 -3.04 16.68
C GLY A 189 8.85 -1.59 16.72
N PHE A 190 10.17 -1.38 16.65
CA PHE A 190 10.75 -0.06 16.46
C PHE A 190 10.56 0.40 15.01
N LYS A 191 10.06 1.63 14.81
CA LYS A 191 9.62 2.13 13.50
C LYS A 191 10.72 2.14 12.43
N ASN A 192 11.97 2.36 12.83
CA ASN A 192 13.09 2.48 11.90
C ASN A 192 13.81 1.13 11.68
N SER A 193 13.45 0.06 12.40
CA SER A 193 14.12 -1.24 12.26
C SER A 193 14.13 -1.78 10.83
N PRO A 194 13.02 -1.71 10.05
CA PRO A 194 13.01 -2.16 8.67
C PRO A 194 14.00 -1.38 7.78
N THR A 195 14.06 -0.06 7.92
CA THR A 195 14.97 0.79 7.13
C THR A 195 16.42 0.52 7.49
N ILE A 196 16.75 0.43 8.78
CA ILE A 196 18.12 0.19 9.26
C ILE A 196 18.60 -1.19 8.80
N PHE A 197 17.75 -2.21 8.95
CA PHE A 197 18.07 -3.56 8.50
C PHE A 197 18.20 -3.66 6.99
N GLY A 198 17.24 -3.11 6.25
CA GLY A 198 17.24 -3.10 4.79
C GLY A 198 18.51 -2.47 4.23
N ASN A 199 18.93 -1.33 4.78
CA ASN A 199 20.16 -0.64 4.37
C ASN A 199 21.43 -1.45 4.69
N GLN A 200 21.51 -2.06 5.88
CA GLN A 200 22.67 -2.88 6.23
C GLN A 200 22.78 -4.11 5.32
N LEU A 201 21.67 -4.81 5.09
CA LEU A 201 21.67 -5.97 4.20
C LEU A 201 21.98 -5.58 2.75
N ALA A 202 21.45 -4.45 2.26
CA ALA A 202 21.76 -3.94 0.93
C ALA A 202 23.26 -3.66 0.77
N LYS A 203 23.86 -2.99 1.77
CA LYS A 203 25.30 -2.71 1.81
C LYS A 203 26.15 -3.98 1.82
N ASP A 204 25.75 -5.00 2.58
CA ASP A 204 26.45 -6.28 2.56
C ASP A 204 26.31 -6.95 1.18
N LEU A 205 25.11 -6.95 0.59
CA LEU A 205 24.85 -7.49 -0.75
C LEU A 205 25.61 -6.78 -1.89
N GLU A 206 26.06 -5.53 -1.72
CA GLU A 206 26.94 -4.87 -2.70
C GLU A 206 28.28 -5.60 -2.88
N SER A 207 28.75 -6.31 -1.84
CA SER A 207 29.98 -7.11 -1.90
C SER A 207 29.75 -8.53 -2.43
N TRP A 208 28.49 -8.91 -2.70
CA TRP A 208 28.18 -10.21 -3.25
C TRP A 208 28.32 -10.18 -4.77
N GLU A 209 29.22 -11.01 -5.29
CA GLU A 209 29.39 -11.21 -6.73
C GLU A 209 28.32 -12.18 -7.23
N ALA A 210 27.40 -11.66 -8.04
CA ALA A 210 26.40 -12.48 -8.70
C ALA A 210 27.07 -13.47 -9.67
N PRO A 211 26.57 -14.72 -9.77
CA PRO A 211 27.04 -15.67 -10.77
C PRO A 211 26.93 -15.13 -12.21
N PRO A 212 27.72 -15.66 -13.16
CA PRO A 212 27.78 -15.14 -14.53
C PRO A 212 26.47 -15.35 -15.31
N GLU A 213 25.62 -16.30 -14.90
CA GLU A 213 24.32 -16.53 -15.53
C GLU A 213 23.37 -15.35 -15.30
N GLU A 214 22.54 -15.06 -16.29
CA GLU A 214 21.59 -13.95 -16.21
C GLU A 214 20.53 -14.18 -15.14
N GLY A 215 20.48 -13.27 -14.17
CA GLY A 215 19.51 -13.29 -13.09
C GLY A 215 19.27 -11.91 -12.48
N LYS A 216 18.26 -11.81 -11.63
CA LYS A 216 17.91 -10.61 -10.86
C LYS A 216 17.75 -10.97 -9.39
N LEU A 217 18.33 -10.14 -8.52
CA LEU A 217 18.13 -10.19 -7.08
C LEU A 217 17.26 -9.01 -6.66
N LEU A 218 16.16 -9.30 -5.98
CA LEU A 218 15.26 -8.31 -5.40
C LEU A 218 15.33 -8.45 -3.87
N GLN A 219 15.55 -7.33 -3.19
CA GLN A 219 15.56 -7.26 -1.74
C GLN A 219 14.46 -6.31 -1.26
N TYR A 220 13.66 -6.76 -0.30
CA TYR A 220 12.74 -5.90 0.44
C TYR A 220 12.85 -6.21 1.93
N VAL A 221 13.63 -5.37 2.62
CA VAL A 221 13.94 -5.57 4.05
C VAL A 221 14.57 -6.95 4.27
N ASP A 222 13.83 -7.93 4.79
CA ASP A 222 14.23 -9.31 5.11
C ASP A 222 13.77 -10.36 4.09
N ASP A 223 12.92 -9.98 3.13
CA ASP A 223 12.45 -10.82 2.03
C ASP A 223 13.34 -10.66 0.80
N ILE A 224 13.95 -11.76 0.35
CA ILE A 224 14.83 -11.79 -0.82
C ILE A 224 14.22 -12.69 -1.90
N LEU A 225 14.25 -12.24 -3.15
CA LEU A 225 13.82 -12.98 -4.33
C LEU A 225 14.94 -13.04 -5.36
N ILE A 226 15.29 -14.25 -5.79
CA ILE A 226 16.10 -14.53 -6.97
C ILE A 226 15.14 -14.86 -8.12
N ALA A 227 15.41 -14.33 -9.30
CA ALA A 227 14.71 -14.66 -10.52
C ALA A 227 15.70 -14.90 -11.67
N THR A 228 15.60 -16.04 -12.35
CA THR A 228 16.49 -16.43 -13.47
C THR A 228 15.68 -17.02 -14.64
N LYS A 229 16.35 -17.16 -15.80
CA LYS A 229 15.75 -17.75 -17.01
C LYS A 229 15.68 -19.28 -16.97
N THR A 230 16.66 -19.94 -16.37
CA THR A 230 16.79 -21.40 -16.30
C THR A 230 16.86 -21.90 -14.86
N GLU A 231 16.51 -23.17 -14.66
CA GLU A 231 16.60 -23.85 -13.37
C GLU A 231 18.05 -23.89 -12.85
N ASP A 232 19.01 -24.27 -13.70
CA ASP A 232 20.43 -24.37 -13.36
C ASP A 232 21.02 -23.02 -12.91
N ALA A 233 20.64 -21.92 -13.58
CA ALA A 233 21.01 -20.58 -13.15
C ALA A 233 20.39 -20.25 -11.78
N CYS A 234 19.12 -20.62 -11.57
CA CYS A 234 18.42 -20.40 -10.30
C CYS A 234 19.13 -21.13 -9.15
N MET A 235 19.53 -22.37 -9.40
CA MET A 235 20.28 -23.22 -8.48
C MET A 235 21.62 -22.56 -8.10
N THR A 236 22.40 -22.17 -9.10
CA THR A 236 23.72 -21.54 -8.92
C THR A 236 23.63 -20.23 -8.14
N TRP A 237 22.67 -19.37 -8.50
CA TRP A 237 22.36 -18.13 -7.76
C TRP A 237 21.93 -18.41 -6.32
N THR A 238 21.07 -19.40 -6.12
CA THR A 238 20.57 -19.77 -4.79
C THR A 238 21.70 -20.26 -3.88
N VAL A 239 22.55 -21.17 -4.37
CA VAL A 239 23.68 -21.70 -3.60
C VAL A 239 24.69 -20.60 -3.28
N SER A 240 25.06 -19.77 -4.27
CA SER A 240 25.97 -18.63 -4.08
C SER A 240 25.45 -17.67 -3.00
N LEU A 241 24.18 -17.26 -3.12
CA LEU A 241 23.58 -16.32 -2.17
C LEU A 241 23.45 -16.92 -0.76
N LEU A 242 23.04 -18.18 -0.63
CA LEU A 242 22.93 -18.85 0.67
C LEU A 242 24.30 -18.94 1.37
N ASN A 243 25.35 -19.28 0.62
CA ASN A 243 26.72 -19.27 1.13
C ASN A 243 27.12 -17.87 1.59
N PHE A 244 26.89 -16.85 0.77
CA PHE A 244 27.18 -15.46 1.13
C PHE A 244 26.45 -15.04 2.42
N LEU A 245 25.12 -15.23 2.48
CA LEU A 245 24.31 -14.86 3.64
C LEU A 245 24.77 -15.57 4.92
N GLY A 246 25.05 -16.88 4.82
CA GLY A 246 25.53 -17.68 5.94
C GLY A 246 26.91 -17.22 6.44
N LEU A 247 27.82 -16.92 5.51
CA LEU A 247 29.14 -16.39 5.80
C LEU A 247 29.09 -14.97 6.37
N GLN A 248 28.12 -14.14 5.98
CA GLN A 248 27.89 -12.81 6.60
C GLN A 248 27.14 -12.89 7.94
N GLY A 249 26.73 -14.09 8.37
CA GLY A 249 26.11 -14.34 9.66
C GLY A 249 24.59 -14.17 9.70
N TYR A 250 23.94 -14.02 8.55
CA TYR A 250 22.48 -14.06 8.44
C TYR A 250 21.95 -15.49 8.55
N ARG A 251 20.65 -15.61 8.81
CA ARG A 251 19.96 -16.89 9.00
C ARG A 251 18.67 -16.96 8.19
N VAL A 252 18.54 -17.98 7.36
CA VAL A 252 17.40 -18.20 6.46
C VAL A 252 16.43 -19.21 7.04
N SER A 253 15.13 -18.90 6.99
CA SER A 253 14.07 -19.80 7.41
C SER A 253 13.87 -20.94 6.39
N LYS A 254 14.46 -22.12 6.68
CA LYS A 254 14.31 -23.32 5.83
C LYS A 254 12.84 -23.70 5.56
N LYS A 255 11.95 -23.50 6.54
CA LYS A 255 10.52 -23.82 6.41
C LYS A 255 9.76 -22.88 5.47
N LYS A 256 10.19 -21.62 5.35
CA LYS A 256 9.52 -20.61 4.54
C LYS A 256 10.18 -20.39 3.18
N ALA A 257 11.39 -20.91 2.99
CA ALA A 257 12.09 -20.83 1.72
C ALA A 257 11.25 -21.52 0.62
N GLN A 258 11.12 -20.84 -0.52
CA GLN A 258 10.49 -21.38 -1.73
C GLN A 258 11.59 -21.44 -2.77
N VAL A 259 12.10 -22.62 -3.09
CA VAL A 259 13.36 -22.76 -3.84
C VAL A 259 13.09 -23.38 -5.21
N MET A 260 13.64 -22.77 -6.26
CA MET A 260 13.58 -23.24 -7.65
C MET A 260 12.14 -23.56 -8.10
N GLN A 261 11.23 -22.59 -7.98
CA GLN A 261 9.83 -22.76 -8.38
C GLN A 261 9.45 -21.80 -9.50
N HIS A 262 8.55 -22.22 -10.38
CA HIS A 262 7.95 -21.34 -11.38
C HIS A 262 6.96 -20.32 -10.82
N LYS A 263 6.52 -20.55 -9.58
CA LYS A 263 5.44 -19.81 -8.94
C LYS A 263 5.74 -19.66 -7.46
N VAL A 264 5.90 -18.42 -6.99
CA VAL A 264 6.31 -18.12 -5.62
C VAL A 264 5.45 -17.03 -5.01
N ILE A 265 5.36 -16.99 -3.68
CA ILE A 265 4.75 -15.91 -2.92
C ILE A 265 5.85 -14.95 -2.45
N TYR A 266 5.78 -13.70 -2.89
CA TYR A 266 6.72 -12.63 -2.51
C TYR A 266 5.95 -11.33 -2.23
N LEU A 267 6.20 -10.69 -1.09
CA LEU A 267 5.49 -9.48 -0.63
C LEU A 267 3.96 -9.61 -0.59
N GLY A 268 3.48 -10.83 -0.39
CA GLY A 268 2.05 -11.17 -0.37
C GLY A 268 1.42 -11.36 -1.75
N TYR A 269 2.19 -11.19 -2.83
CA TYR A 269 1.78 -11.47 -4.20
C TYR A 269 2.25 -12.86 -4.62
N GLU A 270 1.46 -13.53 -5.43
CA GLU A 270 1.87 -14.73 -6.13
C GLU A 270 2.48 -14.30 -7.47
N ILE A 271 3.75 -14.63 -7.70
CA ILE A 271 4.53 -14.24 -8.87
C ILE A 271 4.77 -15.47 -9.73
N SER A 272 4.56 -15.33 -11.04
CA SER A 272 4.84 -16.37 -12.04
C SER A 272 5.00 -15.73 -13.41
N ALA A 273 6.01 -16.16 -14.19
CA ALA A 273 6.20 -15.88 -15.62
C ALA A 273 5.57 -14.56 -16.15
N GLY A 274 6.16 -13.41 -15.78
CA GLY A 274 5.71 -12.09 -16.26
C GLY A 274 4.37 -11.60 -15.67
N GLN A 275 3.86 -12.24 -14.63
CA GLN A 275 2.57 -11.94 -14.01
C GLN A 275 2.65 -11.94 -12.48
N ARG A 276 1.69 -11.22 -11.87
CA ARG A 276 1.40 -11.24 -10.44
C ARG A 276 -0.10 -11.41 -10.17
N THR A 277 -0.44 -12.28 -9.25
CA THR A 277 -1.80 -12.62 -8.82
C THR A 277 -1.98 -12.42 -7.32
N LEU A 278 -3.22 -12.27 -6.90
CA LEU A 278 -3.59 -12.35 -5.49
C LEU A 278 -3.66 -13.84 -5.10
N GLY A 279 -2.98 -14.23 -4.01
CA GLY A 279 -3.02 -15.60 -3.52
C GLY A 279 -4.44 -16.08 -3.20
N GLN A 280 -4.74 -17.33 -3.59
CA GLN A 280 -6.09 -17.90 -3.53
C GLN A 280 -6.66 -17.95 -2.11
N THR A 281 -5.87 -18.39 -1.12
CA THR A 281 -6.28 -18.44 0.29
C THR A 281 -6.70 -17.07 0.82
N ARG A 282 -6.05 -15.98 0.37
CA ARG A 282 -6.40 -14.62 0.76
C ARG A 282 -7.73 -14.19 0.15
N LYS A 283 -7.95 -14.49 -1.13
CA LYS A 283 -9.24 -14.24 -1.80
C LYS A 283 -10.37 -14.93 -1.05
N GLU A 284 -10.18 -16.21 -0.72
CA GLU A 284 -11.16 -17.02 0.01
C GLU A 284 -11.45 -16.49 1.41
N THR A 285 -10.42 -16.15 2.18
CA THR A 285 -10.58 -15.60 3.54
C THR A 285 -11.43 -14.31 3.54
N ILE A 286 -11.14 -13.40 2.60
CA ILE A 286 -11.92 -12.15 2.47
C ILE A 286 -13.36 -12.45 2.02
N CYS A 287 -13.56 -13.40 1.12
CA CYS A 287 -14.89 -13.74 0.61
C CYS A 287 -15.75 -14.51 1.61
N GLN A 288 -15.14 -15.30 2.49
CA GLN A 288 -15.83 -16.01 3.58
C GLN A 288 -16.15 -15.10 4.78
N THR A 289 -15.53 -13.92 4.87
CA THR A 289 -15.81 -12.96 5.95
C THR A 289 -17.31 -12.62 5.99
N PRO A 290 -18.01 -12.81 7.12
CA PRO A 290 -19.44 -12.53 7.21
C PRO A 290 -19.73 -11.05 6.97
N ARG A 291 -20.99 -10.73 6.66
CA ARG A 291 -21.40 -9.33 6.47
C ARG A 291 -21.17 -8.55 7.77
N PRO A 292 -20.37 -7.45 7.75
CA PRO A 292 -20.12 -6.64 8.94
C PRO A 292 -21.39 -6.11 9.58
N GLN A 293 -21.50 -6.22 10.91
CA GLN A 293 -22.61 -5.66 11.69
C GLN A 293 -22.23 -4.34 12.35
N THR A 294 -20.93 -4.09 12.56
CA THR A 294 -20.41 -2.89 13.21
C THR A 294 -19.50 -2.07 12.28
N VAL A 295 -19.38 -0.76 12.55
CA VAL A 295 -18.46 0.12 11.81
C VAL A 295 -17.01 -0.38 11.88
N LYS A 296 -16.60 -0.95 13.02
CA LYS A 296 -15.26 -1.51 13.21
C LYS A 296 -15.03 -2.71 12.27
N GLU A 297 -15.96 -3.66 12.23
CA GLU A 297 -15.87 -4.80 11.31
C GLU A 297 -15.85 -4.34 9.84
N LEU A 298 -16.64 -3.34 9.48
CA LEU A 298 -16.68 -2.82 8.12
C LEU A 298 -15.37 -2.13 7.74
N ARG A 299 -14.78 -1.35 8.65
CA ARG A 299 -13.45 -0.75 8.43
C ARG A 299 -12.37 -1.84 8.27
N THR A 300 -12.42 -2.91 9.04
CA THR A 300 -11.52 -4.06 8.88
C THR A 300 -11.69 -4.70 7.51
N PHE A 301 -12.93 -4.97 7.08
CA PHE A 301 -13.22 -5.55 5.76
C PHE A 301 -12.78 -4.64 4.61
N LEU A 302 -13.04 -3.33 4.70
CA LEU A 302 -12.58 -2.34 3.71
C LEU A 302 -11.05 -2.24 3.69
N GLY A 303 -10.37 -2.33 4.83
CA GLY A 303 -8.91 -2.40 4.91
C GLY A 303 -8.35 -3.64 4.20
N MET A 304 -8.96 -4.81 4.42
CA MET A 304 -8.55 -6.06 3.76
C MET A 304 -8.73 -5.99 2.24
N THR A 305 -9.88 -5.51 1.76
CA THR A 305 -10.16 -5.39 0.32
C THR A 305 -9.38 -4.24 -0.33
N GLY A 306 -9.06 -3.20 0.41
CA GLY A 306 -8.28 -2.04 -0.04
C GLY A 306 -6.84 -2.38 -0.41
N TRP A 307 -6.27 -3.41 0.21
CA TRP A 307 -4.99 -3.96 -0.20
C TRP A 307 -5.04 -4.56 -1.61
N CYS A 308 -6.17 -5.18 -1.98
CA CYS A 308 -6.40 -5.80 -3.29
C CYS A 308 -6.85 -4.82 -4.38
N ARG A 309 -6.98 -3.52 -4.09
CA ARG A 309 -7.64 -2.54 -4.98
C ARG A 309 -7.06 -2.48 -6.39
N LEU A 310 -5.76 -2.74 -6.55
CA LEU A 310 -5.07 -2.69 -7.84
C LEU A 310 -5.49 -3.81 -8.80
N TRP A 311 -6.17 -4.84 -8.31
CA TRP A 311 -6.72 -5.95 -9.11
C TRP A 311 -8.20 -5.77 -9.43
N ILE A 312 -8.86 -4.78 -8.83
CA ILE A 312 -10.31 -4.64 -8.90
C ILE A 312 -10.64 -3.41 -9.73
N TYR A 313 -11.09 -3.64 -10.96
CA TYR A 313 -11.67 -2.58 -11.77
C TYR A 313 -12.85 -1.94 -11.03
N ASN A 314 -12.94 -0.60 -11.07
CA ASN A 314 -13.97 0.17 -10.37
C ASN A 314 -14.02 -0.01 -8.84
N TYR A 315 -12.91 -0.39 -8.19
CA TYR A 315 -12.87 -0.59 -6.75
C TYR A 315 -13.53 0.55 -5.96
N GLY A 316 -13.16 1.81 -6.22
CA GLY A 316 -13.70 2.99 -5.54
C GLY A 316 -15.21 3.16 -5.70
N LEU A 317 -15.78 2.82 -6.87
CA LEU A 317 -17.23 2.85 -7.08
C LEU A 317 -17.93 1.76 -6.27
N LEU A 318 -17.35 0.55 -6.23
CA LEU A 318 -17.90 -0.57 -5.47
C LEU A 318 -17.91 -0.31 -3.97
N VAL A 319 -16.86 0.33 -3.44
CA VAL A 319 -16.75 0.61 -2.00
C VAL A 319 -17.39 1.92 -1.55
N LYS A 320 -17.71 2.84 -2.47
CA LYS A 320 -18.34 4.13 -2.15
C LYS A 320 -19.57 4.01 -1.23
N PRO A 321 -20.59 3.18 -1.55
CA PRO A 321 -21.74 3.02 -0.65
C PRO A 321 -21.36 2.38 0.70
N LEU A 322 -20.31 1.55 0.74
CA LEU A 322 -19.81 0.95 1.97
C LEU A 322 -19.08 1.97 2.86
N TYR A 323 -18.29 2.87 2.28
CA TYR A 323 -17.66 3.95 3.05
C TYR A 323 -18.69 4.91 3.64
N ALA A 324 -19.79 5.20 2.96
CA ALA A 324 -20.90 6.00 3.49
C ALA A 324 -21.53 5.38 4.74
N LEU A 325 -21.47 4.05 4.90
CA LEU A 325 -21.89 3.39 6.14
C LEU A 325 -20.90 3.60 7.31
N THR A 326 -19.66 4.02 7.06
CA THR A 326 -18.65 4.22 8.12
C THR A 326 -18.65 5.62 8.73
N THR A 327 -19.41 6.55 8.15
CA THR A 327 -19.56 7.94 8.61
C THR A 327 -20.77 8.13 9.53
N THR A 328 -21.55 7.07 9.78
CA THR A 328 -22.68 7.10 10.73
C THR A 328 -22.18 7.04 12.18
N GLU A 329 -22.86 7.75 13.07
CA GLU A 329 -22.63 7.68 14.53
C GLU A 329 -23.30 6.45 15.16
N GLN A 330 -24.10 5.70 14.39
CA GLN A 330 -24.80 4.52 14.88
C GLN A 330 -23.83 3.35 15.15
N LYS A 331 -23.98 2.72 16.31
CA LYS A 331 -23.20 1.52 16.69
C LYS A 331 -23.41 0.33 15.74
N HIS A 332 -24.62 0.20 15.20
CA HIS A 332 -25.01 -0.87 14.26
C HIS A 332 -25.20 -0.33 12.85
N LEU A 333 -24.75 -1.12 11.87
CA LEU A 333 -24.84 -0.75 10.46
C LEU A 333 -26.24 -1.02 9.90
N LYS A 334 -26.88 0.02 9.35
CA LYS A 334 -28.13 -0.10 8.59
C LYS A 334 -27.84 -0.42 7.12
N TRP A 335 -27.90 -1.70 6.78
CA TRP A 335 -27.73 -2.16 5.41
C TRP A 335 -29.01 -2.00 4.59
N ASN A 336 -28.89 -1.41 3.41
CA ASN A 336 -29.95 -1.28 2.42
C ASN A 336 -29.63 -2.15 1.18
N LYS A 337 -30.52 -2.15 0.19
CA LYS A 337 -30.34 -2.95 -1.05
C LYS A 337 -29.04 -2.61 -1.77
N GLU A 338 -28.69 -1.33 -1.86
CA GLU A 338 -27.48 -0.83 -2.52
C GLU A 338 -26.20 -1.32 -1.84
N THR A 339 -26.09 -1.15 -0.53
CA THR A 339 -24.90 -1.55 0.25
C THR A 339 -24.73 -3.07 0.26
N ILE A 340 -25.83 -3.84 0.34
CA ILE A 340 -25.79 -5.30 0.23
C ILE A 340 -25.28 -5.72 -1.16
N GLN A 341 -25.76 -5.06 -2.22
CA GLN A 341 -25.32 -5.34 -3.58
C GLN A 341 -23.85 -4.99 -3.77
N ALA A 342 -23.40 -3.84 -3.29
CA ALA A 342 -22.01 -3.41 -3.32
C ALA A 342 -21.07 -4.42 -2.63
N PHE A 343 -21.45 -4.92 -1.44
CA PHE A 343 -20.70 -5.94 -0.72
C PHE A 343 -20.58 -7.26 -1.51
N LYS A 344 -21.67 -7.72 -2.12
CA LYS A 344 -21.68 -8.93 -2.96
C LYS A 344 -20.83 -8.76 -4.22
N LEU A 345 -20.98 -7.63 -4.91
CA LEU A 345 -20.22 -7.32 -6.12
C LEU A 345 -18.72 -7.20 -5.83
N LEU A 346 -18.33 -6.58 -4.71
CA LEU A 346 -16.93 -6.48 -4.32
C LEU A 346 -16.30 -7.86 -4.09
N LYS A 347 -17.01 -8.76 -3.39
CA LYS A 347 -16.54 -10.15 -3.21
C LYS A 347 -16.43 -10.89 -4.54
N LYS A 348 -17.42 -10.75 -5.43
CA LYS A 348 -17.38 -11.34 -6.77
C LYS A 348 -16.17 -10.83 -7.56
N ALA A 349 -15.95 -9.51 -7.56
CA ALA A 349 -14.82 -8.88 -8.25
C ALA A 349 -13.46 -9.33 -7.70
N LEU A 350 -13.36 -9.56 -6.38
CA LEU A 350 -12.14 -10.09 -5.76
C LEU A 350 -11.86 -11.54 -6.16
N MET A 351 -12.90 -12.39 -6.23
CA MET A 351 -12.74 -13.77 -6.70
C MET A 351 -12.35 -13.83 -8.18
N SER A 352 -12.96 -12.99 -9.01
CA SER A 352 -12.66 -12.86 -10.44
C SER A 352 -11.47 -11.95 -10.73
N ALA A 353 -10.68 -11.55 -9.72
CA ALA A 353 -9.52 -10.68 -9.91
C ALA A 353 -8.52 -11.34 -10.88
N PRO A 354 -8.17 -10.68 -12.00
CA PRO A 354 -7.33 -11.24 -13.04
C PRO A 354 -5.85 -11.33 -12.60
N ALA A 355 -5.03 -12.04 -13.37
CA ALA A 355 -3.59 -11.86 -13.28
C ALA A 355 -3.21 -10.49 -13.85
N LEU A 356 -2.36 -9.76 -13.13
CA LEU A 356 -1.78 -8.51 -13.63
C LEU A 356 -0.42 -8.79 -14.23
N GLY A 357 -0.04 -8.07 -15.28
CA GLY A 357 1.33 -8.07 -15.78
C GLY A 357 2.30 -7.49 -14.77
N LEU A 358 3.52 -8.03 -14.73
CA LEU A 358 4.64 -7.32 -14.14
C LEU A 358 5.00 -6.14 -15.05
N PRO A 359 5.20 -4.93 -14.51
CA PRO A 359 5.55 -3.76 -15.31
C PRO A 359 6.93 -3.94 -15.95
N ASP A 360 6.98 -3.82 -17.28
CA ASP A 360 8.20 -3.93 -18.07
C ASP A 360 8.60 -2.54 -18.56
N VAL A 361 9.58 -1.91 -17.91
CA VAL A 361 10.01 -0.54 -18.25
C VAL A 361 10.75 -0.45 -19.59
N SER A 362 11.01 -1.56 -20.28
CA SER A 362 11.55 -1.54 -21.64
C SER A 362 10.47 -1.33 -22.71
N LYS A 363 9.18 -1.41 -22.33
CA LYS A 363 8.03 -1.30 -23.25
C LYS A 363 7.18 -0.07 -22.93
N PRO A 364 6.50 0.51 -23.94
CA PRO A 364 5.59 1.61 -23.72
C PRO A 364 4.41 1.20 -22.83
N PHE A 365 3.84 2.17 -22.12
CA PHE A 365 2.65 1.99 -21.30
C PHE A 365 1.42 2.62 -21.94
N PHE A 366 0.26 2.03 -21.69
CA PHE A 366 -1.04 2.59 -22.05
C PHE A 366 -1.86 2.81 -20.79
N LEU A 367 -2.39 4.02 -20.62
CA LEU A 367 -3.26 4.36 -19.51
C LEU A 367 -4.64 4.75 -20.03
N PHE A 368 -5.64 3.93 -19.80
CA PHE A 368 -7.03 4.35 -19.99
C PHE A 368 -7.52 5.07 -18.75
N SER A 369 -7.97 6.32 -18.88
CA SER A 369 -8.43 7.15 -17.77
C SER A 369 -9.82 7.71 -18.03
N HIS A 370 -10.71 7.55 -17.05
CA HIS A 370 -12.03 8.17 -17.06
C HIS A 370 -12.49 8.55 -15.65
N GLU A 371 -13.52 9.38 -15.60
CA GLU A 371 -14.14 9.82 -14.35
C GLU A 371 -15.56 9.29 -14.25
N LYS A 372 -15.96 8.86 -13.04
CA LYS A 372 -17.35 8.51 -12.77
C LYS A 372 -17.70 8.82 -11.32
N GLN A 373 -18.79 9.57 -11.12
CA GLN A 373 -19.37 9.88 -9.80
C GLN A 373 -18.39 10.46 -8.75
N GLY A 374 -17.47 11.31 -9.19
CA GLY A 374 -16.44 11.93 -8.36
C GLY A 374 -15.22 11.04 -8.10
N ILE A 375 -15.02 9.98 -8.90
CA ILE A 375 -13.93 9.02 -8.75
C ILE A 375 -13.16 8.93 -10.06
N ALA A 376 -11.85 9.14 -9.96
CA ALA A 376 -10.88 8.88 -11.01
C ALA A 376 -10.66 7.37 -11.13
N LEU A 377 -10.84 6.83 -12.34
CA LEU A 377 -10.72 5.42 -12.65
C LEU A 377 -9.71 5.23 -13.77
N GLY A 378 -8.76 4.32 -13.55
CA GLY A 378 -7.64 4.11 -14.46
C GLY A 378 -7.35 2.65 -14.71
N ILE A 379 -6.86 2.32 -15.91
CA ILE A 379 -6.28 1.01 -16.23
C ILE A 379 -4.93 1.25 -16.87
N LEU A 380 -3.86 0.88 -16.16
CA LEU A 380 -2.51 0.85 -16.72
C LEU A 380 -2.31 -0.52 -17.36
N ALA A 381 -1.85 -0.57 -18.61
CA ALA A 381 -1.63 -1.79 -19.36
C ALA A 381 -0.40 -1.68 -20.28
N GLN A 382 0.09 -2.83 -20.73
CA GLN A 382 1.15 -2.96 -21.74
C GLN A 382 0.75 -4.02 -22.77
N ASP A 383 1.34 -3.94 -23.96
CA ASP A 383 1.06 -4.90 -25.03
C ASP A 383 1.57 -6.30 -24.67
N LEU A 384 0.78 -7.28 -25.07
CA LEU A 384 1.06 -8.70 -25.02
C LEU A 384 0.52 -9.32 -26.31
N GLY A 385 1.37 -9.35 -27.34
CA GLY A 385 0.94 -9.71 -28.69
C GLY A 385 -0.12 -8.70 -29.18
N PRO A 386 -1.28 -9.14 -29.69
CA PRO A 386 -2.32 -8.23 -30.20
C PRO A 386 -3.21 -7.63 -29.09
N TYR A 387 -3.05 -8.08 -27.84
CA TYR A 387 -3.87 -7.64 -26.71
C TYR A 387 -3.07 -6.75 -25.76
N ARG A 388 -3.78 -6.01 -24.91
CA ARG A 388 -3.17 -5.33 -23.77
C ARG A 388 -3.43 -6.10 -22.48
N ARG A 389 -2.36 -6.34 -21.72
CA ARG A 389 -2.44 -6.93 -20.38
C ARG A 389 -2.43 -5.82 -19.33
N ALA A 390 -3.42 -5.84 -18.43
CA ALA A 390 -3.47 -4.88 -17.32
C ALA A 390 -2.29 -5.08 -16.36
N VAL A 391 -1.62 -4.00 -15.99
CA VAL A 391 -0.56 -3.92 -14.97
C VAL A 391 -1.14 -3.49 -13.62
N ALA A 392 -2.13 -2.59 -13.65
CA ALA A 392 -2.83 -2.10 -12.45
C ALA A 392 -4.18 -1.45 -12.80
N TYR A 393 -5.13 -1.56 -11.87
CA TYR A 393 -6.37 -0.79 -11.85
C TYR A 393 -6.29 0.33 -10.80
N PHE A 394 -6.55 1.56 -11.21
CA PHE A 394 -6.57 2.72 -10.33
C PHE A 394 -8.00 3.14 -10.01
N SER A 395 -8.22 3.52 -8.76
CA SER A 395 -9.47 4.11 -8.33
C SER A 395 -9.22 5.05 -7.16
N LYS A 396 -9.48 6.34 -7.37
CA LYS A 396 -9.20 7.38 -6.38
C LYS A 396 -10.30 8.43 -6.39
N GLN A 397 -10.79 8.78 -5.21
CA GLN A 397 -11.79 9.82 -5.08
C GLN A 397 -11.17 11.19 -5.40
N LEU A 398 -11.88 12.01 -6.17
CA LEU A 398 -11.52 13.41 -6.40
C LEU A 398 -11.65 14.19 -5.08
N ASP A 399 -10.80 15.19 -4.88
CA ASP A 399 -10.93 16.12 -3.76
C ASP A 399 -12.27 16.88 -3.81
N ALA A 400 -12.67 17.46 -2.68
CA ALA A 400 -13.97 18.13 -2.53
C ALA A 400 -14.18 19.23 -3.58
N THR A 401 -13.14 20.00 -3.90
CA THR A 401 -13.19 21.06 -4.92
C THR A 401 -13.40 20.48 -6.30
N ALA A 402 -12.56 19.53 -6.73
CA ALA A 402 -12.69 18.92 -8.05
C ALA A 402 -14.01 18.17 -8.21
N LYS A 403 -14.53 17.55 -7.15
CA LYS A 403 -15.81 16.85 -7.18
C LYS A 403 -16.99 17.79 -7.48
N GLY A 404 -16.87 19.07 -7.17
CA GLY A 404 -17.87 20.10 -7.48
C GLY A 404 -17.79 20.65 -8.91
N TRP A 405 -16.77 20.28 -9.69
CA TRP A 405 -16.59 20.79 -11.05
C TRP A 405 -17.52 20.13 -12.08
N PRO A 406 -17.74 20.80 -13.23
CA PRO A 406 -18.36 20.21 -14.41
C PRO A 406 -17.70 18.90 -14.83
N GLY A 407 -18.45 18.02 -15.52
CA GLY A 407 -18.00 16.67 -15.89
C GLY A 407 -16.66 16.64 -16.62
N CYS A 408 -16.48 17.49 -17.63
CA CYS A 408 -15.24 17.55 -18.41
C CYS A 408 -14.04 18.04 -17.58
N LEU A 409 -14.23 18.95 -16.63
CA LEU A 409 -13.18 19.38 -15.68
C LEU A 409 -12.87 18.29 -14.63
N ARG A 410 -13.88 17.53 -14.20
CA ARG A 410 -13.67 16.32 -13.40
C ARG A 410 -12.85 15.27 -14.15
N ALA A 411 -13.07 15.13 -15.45
CA ALA A 411 -12.26 14.24 -16.30
C ALA A 411 -10.79 14.70 -16.35
N VAL A 412 -10.52 16.00 -16.50
CA VAL A 412 -9.15 16.56 -16.39
C VAL A 412 -8.51 16.17 -15.05
N ALA A 413 -9.20 16.41 -13.93
CA ALA A 413 -8.70 16.07 -12.60
C ALA A 413 -8.43 14.56 -12.45
N ALA A 414 -9.28 13.71 -13.02
CA ALA A 414 -9.11 12.26 -13.00
C ALA A 414 -7.88 11.81 -13.78
N VAL A 415 -7.64 12.37 -14.96
CA VAL A 415 -6.45 12.10 -15.79
C VAL A 415 -5.18 12.44 -15.03
N VAL A 416 -5.09 13.63 -14.44
CA VAL A 416 -3.93 14.04 -13.65
C VAL A 416 -3.66 13.06 -12.50
N LEU A 417 -4.70 12.67 -11.75
CA LEU A 417 -4.54 11.72 -10.65
C LEU A 417 -4.08 10.34 -11.14
N ASN A 418 -4.64 9.85 -12.24
CA ASN A 418 -4.27 8.55 -12.79
C ASN A 418 -2.85 8.54 -13.36
N ILE A 419 -2.39 9.61 -14.00
CA ILE A 419 -0.99 9.75 -14.46
C ILE A 419 -0.03 9.69 -13.26
N GLN A 420 -0.34 10.41 -12.18
CA GLN A 420 0.48 10.40 -10.97
C GLN A 420 0.56 9.01 -10.32
N GLU A 421 -0.53 8.24 -10.33
CA GLU A 421 -0.51 6.86 -9.84
C GLU A 421 0.24 5.93 -10.80
N ALA A 422 0.09 6.10 -12.11
CA ALA A 422 0.77 5.33 -13.14
C ALA A 422 2.30 5.52 -13.10
N ARG A 423 2.78 6.75 -12.88
CA ARG A 423 4.22 7.07 -12.78
C ARG A 423 4.95 6.29 -11.69
N LYS A 424 4.24 5.81 -10.67
CA LYS A 424 4.80 4.91 -9.64
C LYS A 424 5.18 3.53 -10.20
N PHE A 425 4.72 3.18 -11.40
CA PHE A 425 5.03 1.94 -12.11
C PHE A 425 5.94 2.18 -13.31
N THR A 426 5.72 3.29 -14.05
CA THR A 426 6.44 3.53 -15.30
C THR A 426 7.87 4.03 -15.11
N LEU A 427 8.22 4.56 -13.94
CA LEU A 427 9.55 5.14 -13.69
C LEU A 427 9.96 6.22 -14.71
N GLY A 428 8.98 6.98 -15.22
CA GLY A 428 9.20 8.03 -16.23
C GLY A 428 9.28 7.53 -17.68
N GLN A 429 8.99 6.24 -17.94
CA GLN A 429 8.86 5.72 -19.29
C GLN A 429 7.64 6.29 -20.02
N LYS A 430 7.73 6.36 -21.36
CA LYS A 430 6.67 6.85 -22.23
C LYS A 430 5.35 6.13 -21.99
N MET A 431 4.29 6.92 -21.84
CA MET A 431 2.94 6.46 -21.58
C MET A 431 1.94 7.20 -22.46
N THR A 432 1.17 6.43 -23.24
CA THR A 432 0.03 6.96 -23.99
C THR A 432 -1.21 6.91 -23.10
N VAL A 433 -1.83 8.07 -22.86
CA VAL A 433 -3.00 8.25 -22.01
C VAL A 433 -4.23 8.41 -22.88
N LEU A 434 -5.11 7.41 -22.82
CA LEU A 434 -6.36 7.35 -23.57
C LEU A 434 -7.50 7.91 -22.74
N VAL A 435 -8.19 8.91 -23.29
CA VAL A 435 -9.25 9.68 -22.60
C VAL A 435 -10.46 9.88 -23.51
N SER A 436 -11.66 9.98 -22.93
CA SER A 436 -12.91 10.22 -23.68
C SER A 436 -13.27 11.70 -23.86
N HIS A 437 -12.45 12.61 -23.33
CA HIS A 437 -12.67 14.06 -23.37
C HIS A 437 -11.43 14.75 -23.93
N THR A 438 -11.60 15.93 -24.55
CA THR A 438 -10.51 16.80 -25.02
C THR A 438 -9.83 17.51 -23.84
N VAL A 439 -9.30 16.74 -22.88
CA VAL A 439 -8.85 17.23 -21.57
C VAL A 439 -7.76 18.29 -21.64
N SER A 440 -6.86 18.24 -22.64
CA SER A 440 -5.83 19.28 -22.84
C SER A 440 -6.45 20.60 -23.26
N VAL A 441 -7.37 20.58 -24.22
CA VAL A 441 -8.12 21.77 -24.68
C VAL A 441 -8.96 22.36 -23.55
N VAL A 442 -9.63 21.51 -22.77
CA VAL A 442 -10.44 21.95 -21.62
C VAL A 442 -9.55 22.61 -20.56
N LEU A 443 -8.38 22.05 -20.28
CA LEU A 443 -7.45 22.63 -19.32
C LEU A 443 -6.97 24.00 -19.82
N GLU A 444 -6.55 24.14 -21.07
CA GLU A 444 -6.08 25.41 -21.62
C GLU A 444 -7.18 26.48 -21.64
N ALA A 445 -8.36 26.15 -22.16
CA ALA A 445 -9.43 27.12 -22.36
C ALA A 445 -10.17 27.51 -21.06
N LYS A 446 -10.37 26.54 -20.15
CA LYS A 446 -11.18 26.74 -18.93
C LYS A 446 -10.37 26.64 -17.64
N GLY A 447 -9.14 26.16 -17.67
CA GLY A 447 -8.33 25.95 -16.47
C GLY A 447 -8.12 27.21 -15.65
N GLY A 448 -7.79 28.34 -16.28
CA GLY A 448 -7.59 29.62 -15.60
C GLY A 448 -8.84 30.17 -14.89
N HIS A 449 -10.05 29.72 -15.28
CA HIS A 449 -11.31 30.15 -14.67
C HIS A 449 -11.68 29.31 -13.43
N TRP A 450 -11.29 28.03 -13.41
CA TRP A 450 -11.76 27.06 -12.43
C TRP A 450 -10.69 26.58 -11.46
N LEU A 451 -9.42 26.72 -11.82
CA LEU A 451 -8.29 26.25 -11.04
C LEU A 451 -7.53 27.45 -10.46
N SER A 452 -7.02 27.31 -9.24
CA SER A 452 -6.02 28.25 -8.73
C SER A 452 -4.77 28.20 -9.62
N PRO A 453 -3.99 29.30 -9.72
CA PRO A 453 -2.77 29.33 -10.54
C PRO A 453 -1.81 28.16 -10.23
N GLN A 454 -1.63 27.84 -8.94
CA GLN A 454 -0.80 26.71 -8.51
C GLN A 454 -1.33 25.36 -9.01
N ARG A 455 -2.65 25.14 -8.95
CA ARG A 455 -3.27 23.88 -9.39
C ARG A 455 -3.25 23.76 -10.91
N PHE A 456 -3.48 24.87 -11.61
CA PHE A 456 -3.38 24.96 -13.06
C PHE A 456 -1.97 24.61 -13.55
N LEU A 457 -0.94 25.29 -13.04
CA LEU A 457 0.46 25.01 -13.37
C LEU A 457 0.83 23.55 -13.08
N LYS A 458 0.39 23.01 -11.94
CA LYS A 458 0.60 21.59 -11.62
C LYS A 458 -0.03 20.65 -12.64
N TYR A 459 -1.24 20.96 -13.11
CA TYR A 459 -1.96 20.12 -14.08
C TYR A 459 -1.28 20.19 -15.44
N GLN A 460 -0.91 21.39 -15.88
CA GLN A 460 -0.16 21.64 -17.10
C GLN A 460 1.19 20.91 -17.10
N ALA A 461 1.95 21.01 -15.99
CA ALA A 461 3.21 20.31 -15.83
C ALA A 461 3.07 18.79 -15.94
N ILE A 462 1.97 18.21 -15.43
CA ILE A 462 1.76 16.76 -15.46
C ILE A 462 1.31 16.26 -16.83
N MET A 463 0.44 17.02 -17.51
CA MET A 463 -0.24 16.59 -18.73
C MET A 463 0.42 17.04 -20.03
N VAL A 464 1.15 18.16 -20.01
CA VAL A 464 1.62 18.84 -21.23
C VAL A 464 3.14 19.02 -21.25
N GLU A 465 3.75 19.43 -20.13
CA GLU A 465 5.17 19.83 -20.13
C GLU A 465 6.16 18.67 -20.00
N GLN A 466 5.69 17.45 -19.69
CA GLN A 466 6.56 16.30 -19.50
C GLN A 466 6.54 15.36 -20.72
N ASP A 467 7.74 15.04 -21.22
CA ASP A 467 7.95 14.22 -22.42
C ASP A 467 7.57 12.74 -22.27
N ASP A 468 7.20 12.31 -21.05
CA ASP A 468 6.81 10.94 -20.74
C ASP A 468 5.33 10.65 -21.01
N VAL A 469 4.50 11.66 -21.30
CA VAL A 469 3.05 11.52 -21.47
C VAL A 469 2.58 12.02 -22.82
N GLU A 470 1.86 11.16 -23.54
CA GLU A 470 1.13 11.52 -24.76
C GLU A 470 -0.37 11.31 -24.54
N ILE A 471 -1.19 12.35 -24.65
CA ILE A 471 -2.64 12.25 -24.44
C ILE A 471 -3.35 12.07 -25.79
N ILE A 472 -4.11 10.98 -25.92
CA ILE A 472 -4.90 10.66 -27.11
C ILE A 472 -6.39 10.58 -26.74
N VAL A 473 -7.20 11.37 -27.45
CA VAL A 473 -8.65 11.31 -27.32
C VAL A 473 -9.18 10.07 -28.07
N THR A 474 -10.02 9.27 -27.40
CA THR A 474 -10.52 7.99 -27.90
C THR A 474 -11.97 7.74 -27.50
N ASN A 475 -12.58 6.75 -28.13
CA ASN A 475 -13.98 6.34 -27.96
C ASN A 475 -14.11 5.02 -27.23
N ILE A 476 -13.00 4.58 -26.64
CA ILE A 476 -12.98 3.47 -25.74
C ILE A 476 -13.85 3.85 -24.54
N VAL A 477 -15.10 3.42 -24.58
CA VAL A 477 -16.09 3.66 -23.53
C VAL A 477 -16.01 2.62 -22.43
N ASN A 478 -15.31 1.51 -22.66
CA ASN A 478 -15.24 0.41 -21.72
C ASN A 478 -13.85 -0.27 -21.65
N PRO A 479 -13.51 -0.88 -20.50
CA PRO A 479 -12.25 -1.59 -20.29
C PRO A 479 -11.96 -2.74 -21.23
N ALA A 480 -12.99 -3.47 -21.68
CA ALA A 480 -12.80 -4.65 -22.50
C ALA A 480 -12.25 -4.26 -23.87
N SER A 481 -12.81 -3.20 -24.47
CA SER A 481 -12.29 -2.60 -25.71
C SER A 481 -10.87 -2.04 -25.53
N PHE A 482 -10.58 -1.44 -24.37
CA PHE A 482 -9.21 -0.99 -24.06
C PHE A 482 -8.21 -2.15 -24.07
N LEU A 483 -8.55 -3.24 -23.38
CA LEU A 483 -7.69 -4.41 -23.22
C LEU A 483 -7.60 -5.26 -24.50
N SER A 484 -8.61 -5.21 -25.37
CA SER A 484 -8.60 -5.92 -26.65
C SER A 484 -7.84 -5.20 -27.76
N GLY A 485 -7.38 -3.97 -27.54
CA GLY A 485 -6.65 -3.18 -28.54
C GLY A 485 -7.53 -2.51 -29.62
N ASN A 486 -8.86 -2.59 -29.50
CA ASN A 486 -9.77 -2.03 -30.52
C ASN A 486 -9.97 -0.52 -30.32
N THR A 487 -9.78 0.25 -31.40
CA THR A 487 -10.14 1.66 -31.48
C THR A 487 -11.46 1.81 -32.23
N GLY A 488 -12.53 2.24 -31.56
CA GLY A 488 -13.81 2.60 -32.21
C GLY A 488 -13.81 4.04 -32.75
N GLU A 489 -14.83 4.40 -33.54
CA GLU A 489 -14.98 5.73 -34.17
C GLU A 489 -15.28 6.88 -33.18
N PRO A 490 -14.79 8.13 -33.44
CA PRO A 490 -14.97 9.33 -32.60
C PRO A 490 -16.40 9.62 -32.14
N VAL A 491 -16.64 9.64 -30.82
CA VAL A 491 -17.81 10.28 -30.22
C VAL A 491 -17.43 11.73 -29.95
N HIS A 492 -17.84 12.62 -30.86
CA HIS A 492 -17.66 14.05 -30.69
C HIS A 492 -18.69 14.57 -29.68
N HIS A 493 -18.24 15.03 -28.52
CA HIS A 493 -19.05 15.91 -27.67
C HIS A 493 -18.24 17.16 -27.35
N ASP A 494 -18.83 18.33 -27.56
CA ASP A 494 -18.16 19.61 -27.33
C ASP A 494 -18.06 19.86 -25.81
N CYS A 495 -16.86 19.62 -25.28
CA CYS A 495 -16.57 19.80 -23.86
C CYS A 495 -16.71 21.26 -23.42
N LEU A 496 -16.41 22.24 -24.30
CA LEU A 496 -16.45 23.66 -23.96
C LEU A 496 -17.90 24.14 -23.89
N GLU A 497 -18.70 23.80 -24.89
CA GLU A 497 -20.14 24.10 -24.92
C GLU A 497 -20.88 23.44 -23.75
N THR A 498 -20.53 22.19 -23.43
CA THR A 498 -21.12 21.47 -22.29
C THR A 498 -20.80 22.17 -20.96
N ILE A 499 -19.55 22.63 -20.77
CA ILE A 499 -19.16 23.37 -19.55
C ILE A 499 -19.92 24.68 -19.46
N GLU A 500 -20.02 25.42 -20.56
CA GLU A 500 -20.73 26.70 -20.61
C GLU A 500 -22.21 26.50 -20.30
N THR A 501 -22.89 25.59 -20.97
CA THR A 501 -24.32 25.29 -20.77
C THR A 501 -24.63 24.83 -19.35
N THR A 502 -23.77 24.00 -18.74
CA THR A 502 -23.98 23.51 -17.36
C THR A 502 -23.93 24.62 -16.31
N TYR A 503 -23.22 25.73 -16.59
CA TYR A 503 -22.96 26.77 -15.60
C TYR A 503 -23.60 28.12 -15.93
N SER A 504 -23.95 28.39 -17.19
CA SER A 504 -24.71 29.56 -17.58
C SER A 504 -26.14 29.55 -17.02
N SER A 505 -26.67 28.36 -16.67
CA SER A 505 -27.97 28.24 -16.00
C SER A 505 -27.81 28.05 -14.48
N ARG A 506 -27.90 29.13 -13.70
CA ARG A 506 -28.51 29.05 -12.36
C ARG A 506 -29.98 28.68 -12.56
N SER A 507 -30.30 27.39 -12.71
CA SER A 507 -31.68 26.93 -12.97
C SER A 507 -32.64 27.25 -11.82
N ASP A 508 -32.09 27.57 -10.65
CA ASP A 508 -32.74 28.09 -9.45
C ASP A 508 -33.01 29.60 -9.50
N LEU A 509 -32.26 30.36 -10.30
CA LEU A 509 -32.43 31.79 -10.47
C LEU A 509 -33.43 32.04 -11.60
N ARG A 510 -34.65 32.41 -11.22
CA ARG A 510 -35.75 32.72 -12.16
C ARG A 510 -36.09 34.20 -12.06
N ASP A 511 -36.61 34.77 -13.13
CA ASP A 511 -37.17 36.14 -13.19
C ASP A 511 -38.62 36.20 -12.66
N SER A 512 -39.17 35.07 -12.22
CA SER A 512 -40.48 34.95 -11.60
C SER A 512 -40.41 35.04 -10.06
N PRO A 513 -41.30 35.80 -9.39
CA PRO A 513 -41.39 35.82 -7.92
C PRO A 513 -41.62 34.43 -7.31
N MET A 514 -41.06 34.16 -6.13
CA MET A 514 -41.32 32.93 -5.36
C MET A 514 -42.61 33.06 -4.54
N GLU A 515 -43.44 32.01 -4.52
CA GLU A 515 -44.67 31.97 -3.71
C GLU A 515 -44.37 32.03 -2.21
N ASN A 516 -45.17 32.79 -1.44
CA ASN A 516 -45.08 32.96 0.02
C ASN A 516 -43.73 33.51 0.53
N THR A 517 -43.08 34.39 -0.23
CA THR A 517 -41.84 35.06 0.17
C THR A 517 -42.04 36.56 0.35
N GLU A 518 -41.19 37.18 1.17
CA GLU A 518 -41.19 38.63 1.37
C GLU A 518 -40.44 39.32 0.24
N ASN A 519 -40.97 40.44 -0.26
CA ASN A 519 -40.34 41.21 -1.33
C ASN A 519 -39.34 42.20 -0.74
N TRP A 520 -38.07 42.02 -1.07
CA TRP A 520 -37.01 42.96 -0.71
C TRP A 520 -36.60 43.75 -1.95
N PHE A 521 -36.54 45.06 -1.81
CA PHE A 521 -36.05 46.00 -2.81
C PHE A 521 -34.65 46.43 -2.39
N THR A 522 -33.74 46.48 -3.34
CA THR A 522 -32.40 47.02 -3.11
C THR A 522 -32.11 48.06 -4.16
N ASP A 523 -31.56 49.19 -3.72
CA ASP A 523 -31.02 50.20 -4.60
C ASP A 523 -29.73 50.76 -4.00
N GLY A 524 -28.87 51.28 -4.88
CA GLY A 524 -27.58 51.82 -4.49
C GLY A 524 -27.26 53.05 -5.32
N SER A 525 -26.76 54.09 -4.66
CA SER A 525 -26.32 55.32 -5.32
C SER A 525 -24.87 55.61 -4.99
N SER A 526 -24.12 56.03 -6.02
CA SER A 526 -22.75 56.50 -5.88
C SER A 526 -22.55 57.72 -6.75
N TYR A 527 -22.19 58.84 -6.15
CA TYR A 527 -21.90 60.08 -6.85
C TYR A 527 -20.74 60.84 -6.20
N VAL A 528 -20.14 61.75 -6.95
CA VAL A 528 -19.02 62.56 -6.48
C VAL A 528 -19.50 63.98 -6.29
N LEU A 529 -19.35 64.50 -5.06
CA LEU A 529 -19.64 65.88 -4.71
C LEU A 529 -18.40 66.49 -4.07
N SER A 530 -17.94 67.63 -4.57
CA SER A 530 -16.74 68.33 -4.05
C SER A 530 -15.51 67.43 -3.95
N SER A 531 -15.25 66.64 -5.00
CA SER A 531 -14.13 65.68 -5.10
C SER A 531 -14.10 64.56 -4.04
N LYS A 532 -15.20 64.37 -3.28
CA LYS A 532 -15.39 63.22 -2.40
C LYS A 532 -16.48 62.31 -2.96
N ARG A 533 -16.23 61.01 -2.93
CA ARG A 533 -17.20 59.99 -3.36
C ARG A 533 -18.14 59.67 -2.21
N HIS A 534 -19.43 59.83 -2.45
CA HIS A 534 -20.50 59.41 -1.57
C HIS A 534 -21.12 58.16 -2.18
N ALA A 535 -21.11 57.06 -1.44
CA ALA A 535 -21.73 55.81 -1.85
C ALA A 535 -22.60 55.31 -0.69
N GLY A 536 -23.79 54.84 -1.02
CA GLY A 536 -24.72 54.23 -0.08
C GLY A 536 -25.60 53.22 -0.80
N TYR A 537 -26.13 52.28 -0.03
CA TYR A 537 -27.17 51.36 -0.46
C TYR A 537 -28.31 51.41 0.53
N ALA A 538 -29.47 50.95 0.09
CA ALA A 538 -30.58 50.64 0.96
C ALA A 538 -31.14 49.27 0.60
N ILE A 539 -31.58 48.54 1.61
CA ILE A 539 -32.43 47.36 1.46
C ILE A 539 -33.74 47.67 2.18
N THR A 540 -34.85 47.59 1.47
CA THR A 540 -36.17 47.91 2.02
C THR A 540 -37.17 46.82 1.71
N THR A 541 -38.18 46.68 2.55
CA THR A 541 -39.45 46.03 2.17
C THR A 541 -40.43 47.11 1.71
N SER A 542 -41.67 46.75 1.41
CA SER A 542 -42.73 47.75 1.20
C SER A 542 -43.15 48.49 2.47
N GLN A 543 -42.68 48.05 3.65
CA GLN A 543 -43.14 48.56 4.95
C GLN A 543 -42.02 49.20 5.78
N GLU A 544 -40.76 48.78 5.60
CA GLU A 544 -39.64 49.27 6.41
C GLU A 544 -38.29 49.25 5.67
N ILE A 545 -37.34 50.01 6.21
CA ILE A 545 -35.92 49.97 5.81
C ILE A 545 -35.26 48.89 6.65
N ILE A 546 -34.66 47.90 5.99
CA ILE A 546 -33.96 46.79 6.62
C ILE A 546 -32.51 47.17 6.90
N GLU A 547 -31.83 47.80 5.93
CA GLU A 547 -30.43 48.20 6.03
C GLU A 547 -30.11 49.45 5.22
#